data_AF-A0A5C6AYT8-F1
#
_entry.id   AF-A0A5C6AYT8-F1
#
_cell.length_a   1.000
_cell.length_b   1.000
_cell.length_c   1.000
_cell.angle_alpha   90.00
_cell.angle_beta   90.00
_cell.angle_gamma   90.00
#
_symmetry.space_group_name_H-M   'P 1'
#
loop_
_entity.id
_entity.type
_entity.pdbx_description
1 polymer ?
#
loop_
_entity_poly.entity_id
_entity_poly.type
_entity_poly.pdbx_seq_one_letter_code
_entity_poly.pdbx_strand_id
1 'polypeptide(L)' 'MDKRGLSYNSRKALMVNIGENAGSEVADLLTRLLDEVEELRRTKVSITRIVPGQNEPAREYIEEPV' A
#
# COMPACT_ATOMS: atom_id res chain seq x y z
N MET A 1 -14.14 -8.54 -4.48
CA MET A 1 -13.34 -9.49 -5.29
C MET A 1 -11.90 -9.29 -4.88
N ASP A 2 -11.39 -10.13 -3.98
CA ASP A 2 -10.02 -9.99 -3.48
C ASP A 2 -9.05 -10.55 -4.54
N LYS A 3 -8.66 -9.69 -5.48
CA LYS A 3 -7.73 -9.99 -6.58
C LYS A 3 -6.27 -9.83 -6.11
N ARG A 4 -5.92 -10.41 -4.97
CA ARG A 4 -4.57 -10.28 -4.43
C ARG A 4 -3.68 -11.38 -5.01
N GLY A 5 -2.88 -11.01 -6.01
CA GLY A 5 -1.96 -11.89 -6.73
C GLY A 5 -2.22 -11.94 -8.24
N LEU A 6 -1.27 -12.54 -8.97
CA LEU A 6 -1.39 -12.76 -10.41
C LEU A 6 -2.56 -13.69 -10.74
N SER A 7 -3.32 -13.39 -11.78
CA SER A 7 -4.33 -14.34 -12.29
C SER A 7 -3.65 -15.63 -12.79
N TYR A 8 -4.40 -16.73 -12.84
CA TYR A 8 -3.92 -17.98 -13.43
C TYR A 8 -3.37 -17.76 -14.86
N ASN A 9 -4.11 -17.00 -15.67
CA ASN A 9 -3.71 -16.69 -17.05
C ASN A 9 -2.40 -15.89 -17.08
N SER A 10 -2.23 -14.93 -16.18
CA SER A 10 -0.99 -14.14 -16.08
C SER A 10 0.20 -15.00 -15.65
N ARG A 11 0.01 -15.92 -14.68
CA ARG A 11 1.05 -16.88 -14.27
C ARG A 11 1.44 -17.82 -15.42
N LYS A 12 0.46 -18.38 -16.14
CA LYS A 12 0.74 -19.23 -17.29
C LYS A 12 1.43 -18.48 -18.42
N ALA A 13 1.04 -17.23 -18.68
CA ALA A 13 1.71 -16.41 -19.68
C ALA A 13 3.19 -16.16 -19.33
N LEU A 14 3.51 -15.91 -18.05
CA LEU A 14 4.90 -15.79 -17.61
C LEU A 14 5.66 -17.10 -17.84
N MET A 15 5.15 -18.23 -17.34
CA MET A 15 5.79 -19.54 -17.52
C MET A 15 6.06 -19.89 -18.99
N VAL A 16 5.12 -19.57 -19.89
CA VAL A 16 5.25 -19.86 -21.32
C VAL A 16 6.25 -18.91 -22.02
N ASN A 17 6.23 -17.61 -21.71
CA ASN A 17 7.01 -16.62 -22.47
C ASN A 17 8.43 -16.39 -21.94
N ILE A 18 8.65 -16.55 -20.63
CA ILE A 18 9.97 -16.36 -20.02
C ILE A 18 10.58 -17.66 -19.48
N GLY A 19 9.83 -18.76 -19.52
CA GLY A 19 10.23 -20.08 -19.03
C GLY A 19 9.67 -20.39 -17.64
N GLU A 20 9.50 -21.68 -17.33
CA GLU A 20 8.81 -22.15 -16.11
C GLU A 20 9.47 -21.61 -14.83
N ASN A 21 10.80 -21.74 -14.73
CA ASN A 21 11.56 -21.32 -13.55
C ASN A 21 11.51 -19.79 -13.36
N ALA A 22 11.83 -19.04 -14.41
CA ALA A 22 11.81 -17.57 -14.36
C ALA A 22 10.39 -17.03 -14.13
N GLY A 23 9.39 -17.67 -14.76
CA GLY A 23 7.97 -17.34 -14.58
C GLY A 23 7.49 -17.55 -13.15
N SER A 24 7.90 -18.65 -12.51
CA SER A 24 7.61 -18.90 -11.09
C SER A 24 8.30 -17.87 -10.20
N GLU A 25 9.59 -17.63 -10.39
CA GLU A 25 10.37 -16.70 -9.56
C GLU A 25 9.79 -15.27 -9.59
N VAL A 26 9.41 -14.79 -10.78
CA VAL A 26 8.78 -13.48 -10.95
C VAL A 26 7.40 -13.43 -10.28
N ALA A 27 6.61 -14.49 -10.41
CA ALA A 27 5.29 -14.55 -9.77
C ALA A 27 5.39 -14.55 -8.23
N ASP A 28 6.39 -15.25 -7.69
CA ASP A 28 6.66 -15.32 -6.26
C ASP A 28 7.20 -14.00 -5.71
N LEU A 29 8.08 -13.33 -6.47
CA LEU A 29 8.55 -11.98 -6.14
C LEU A 29 7.40 -10.97 -6.11
N LEU A 30 6.53 -10.97 -7.12
CA LEU A 30 5.39 -10.06 -7.19
C LEU A 30 4.39 -10.29 -6.04
N THR A 31 4.21 -11.54 -5.61
CA THR A 31 3.36 -11.87 -4.47
C THR A 31 3.94 -11.30 -3.17
N ARG A 32 5.25 -11.50 -2.93
CA ARG A 32 5.94 -10.92 -1.77
C ARG A 32 5.89 -9.38 -1.75
N LEU A 33 6.05 -8.75 -2.91
CA LEU A 33 5.94 -7.28 -3.03
C LEU A 33 4.53 -6.78 -2.72
N LEU A 34 3.49 -7.52 -3.12
CA LEU A 34 2.12 -7.16 -2.80
C LEU A 34 1.87 -7.21 -1.28
N ASP A 35 2.38 -8.24 -0.62
CA ASP A 35 2.28 -8.38 0.84
C ASP A 35 3.00 -7.24 1.56
N GLU A 36 4.21 -6.87 1.11
CA GLU A 36 4.97 -5.74 1.66
C GLU A 36 4.23 -4.41 1.47
N VAL A 37 3.63 -4.18 0.31
CA VAL A 37 2.84 -2.96 0.05
C VAL A 37 1.61 -2.90 0.95
N GLU A 38 0.93 -4.02 1.19
CA GLU A 38 -0.20 -4.08 2.10
C GLU A 38 0.22 -3.84 3.55
N GLU A 39 1.37 -4.37 3.96
CA GLU A 39 1.93 -4.11 5.28
C GLU A 39 2.31 -2.63 5.45
N LEU A 40 2.95 -2.03 4.45
CA LEU A 40 3.22 -0.59 4.41
C LEU A 40 1.94 0.24 4.44
N ARG A 41 0.86 -0.19 3.77
CA ARG A 41 -0.44 0.50 3.85
C ARG A 41 -1.06 0.43 5.25
N ARG A 42 -0.92 -0.71 5.94
CA ARG A 42 -1.40 -0.89 7.32
C ARG A 42 -0.60 -0.10 8.34
N THR A 43 0.71 0.01 8.14
CA THR A 43 1.62 0.71 9.07
C THR A 43 1.75 2.21 8.76
N LYS A 44 1.55 2.64 7.51
CA LYS A 44 1.52 4.05 7.10
C LYS A 44 0.15 4.69 7.37
N VAL A 45 -0.33 4.58 8.60
CA VAL A 45 -1.41 5.43 9.12
C VAL A 45 -0.96 6.01 10.44
N SER A 46 -0.93 7.34 10.49
CA SER A 46 -0.57 8.19 11.63
C SER A 46 0.92 8.34 11.94
N ILE A 47 1.71 8.87 10.99
CA ILE A 47 2.76 9.81 11.41
C ILE A 47 2.02 11.08 11.83
N THR A 48 1.66 11.18 13.11
CA THR A 48 1.32 12.48 13.71
C THR A 48 2.55 13.34 13.49
N ARG A 49 2.47 14.35 12.63
CA ARG A 49 3.56 15.28 12.39
C ARG A 49 3.82 16.01 13.72
N ILE A 50 4.76 15.52 14.53
CA ILE A 50 5.28 16.27 15.67
C ILE A 50 6.11 17.39 15.04
N VAL A 51 5.52 18.58 14.90
CA VAL A 51 6.28 19.80 14.61
C VAL A 51 6.77 20.32 15.96
N PRO A 52 8.08 20.26 16.28
CA PRO A 52 8.59 20.92 17.47
C PRO A 52 8.51 22.43 17.21
N GLY A 53 7.52 23.12 17.77
CA GLY A 53 7.48 24.59 17.75
C GLY A 53 6.12 25.29 17.77
N GLN A 54 4.98 24.62 17.53
CA GLN A 54 3.67 25.30 17.53
C GLN A 54 2.91 25.05 18.84
N ASN A 55 3.26 25.85 19.86
CA ASN A 55 2.30 26.23 20.90
C ASN A 55 1.39 27.31 20.32
N GLU A 56 0.33 26.95 19.61
CA GLU A 56 -0.77 27.88 19.34
C GLU A 56 -2.05 27.30 19.93
N PRO A 57 -2.69 27.98 20.91
CA PRO A 57 -3.99 27.56 21.38
C PRO A 57 -4.98 27.71 20.23
N ALA A 58 -5.74 26.65 19.98
CA ALA A 58 -6.84 26.66 19.02
C ALA A 58 -7.78 27.83 19.36
N ARG A 59 -7.78 28.87 18.53
CA ARG A 59 -8.82 29.91 18.57
C ARG A 59 -10.09 29.27 18.04
N GLU A 60 -10.95 28.87 18.96
CA GLU A 60 -12.33 28.49 18.72
C GLU A 60 -13.06 29.75 18.22
N TYR A 61 -13.40 29.79 16.93
CA TYR A 61 -14.28 30.83 16.40
C TYR A 61 -15.70 30.50 16.83
N ILE A 62 -16.20 31.22 17.82
CA ILE A 62 -17.62 31.20 18.20
C ILE A 62 -18.31 32.17 17.24
N GLU A 63 -19.05 31.67 16.25
CA GLU A 63 -19.93 32.51 15.43
C GLU A 63 -21.17 32.88 16.25
N GLU A 64 -21.35 34.17 16.56
CA GLU A 64 -22.60 34.69 17.10
C GLU A 64 -23.63 34.85 15.97
N PRO A 65 -24.92 34.48 16.18
CA PRO A 65 -25.94 34.61 15.14
C PRO A 65 -26.43 36.06 15.02
N VAL A 66 -26.64 36.51 13.78
CA VAL A 66 -27.33 37.77 13.42
C VAL A 66 -28.81 37.55 13.13
#